data_AF-A0A1G4IGF3-F1
#
_entry.id   AF-A0A1G4IGF3-F1
#
_cell.length_a   1.000
_cell.length_b   1.000
_cell.length_c   1.000
_cell.angle_alpha   90.00
_cell.angle_beta   90.00
_cell.angle_gamma   90.00
#
_symmetry.space_group_name_H-M   'P 1'
#
loop_
_entity.id
_entity.type
_entity.pdbx_description
1 polymer ?
#
loop_
_entity_poly.entity_id
_entity_poly.type
_entity_poly.pdbx_seq_one_letter_code
_entity_poly.pdbx_strand_id
1 'polypeptide(L)'
;MDKCITKTTRNKALNLAKQLAAMWLLTTVAQGAQHASLSWNELQPVCKLGAFLTKVPAEAKRQTAAALEQLKAAGEAENHARLAALARSDLNAFIVYAATAAAADECTEITRKKLATITADATDAIATSTKMTGHIAEMVTFLKAASKCGSTTGYCFSTGSHDSPTEDTRIEGIDCEKVDHE
;
A
#
# COMPACT_ATOMS: atom_id res chain seq x y z
N MET A 1 -26.55 -5.43 16.95
CA MET A 1 -25.28 -4.89 17.48
C MET A 1 -24.04 -5.54 16.83
N ASP A 2 -24.12 -6.73 16.25
CA ASP A 2 -22.95 -7.45 15.66
C ASP A 2 -22.41 -7.01 14.28
N LYS A 3 -23.01 -6.03 13.60
CA LYS A 3 -22.63 -5.72 12.21
C LYS A 3 -21.48 -4.72 12.03
N CYS A 4 -20.97 -4.13 13.11
CA CYS A 4 -19.96 -3.06 13.02
C CYS A 4 -18.50 -3.57 12.99
N ILE A 5 -18.25 -4.87 13.22
CA ILE A 5 -16.89 -5.37 13.46
C ILE A 5 -16.60 -6.66 12.67
N THR A 6 -16.34 -6.57 11.37
CA THR A 6 -15.73 -7.72 10.64
C THR A 6 -14.85 -7.26 9.46
N LYS A 7 -13.65 -6.71 9.73
CA LYS A 7 -12.54 -6.75 8.73
C LYS A 7 -11.13 -6.30 9.17
N THR A 8 -10.84 -6.15 10.47
CA THR A 8 -9.57 -5.53 10.92
C THR A 8 -8.39 -6.49 11.10
N THR A 9 -8.62 -7.80 11.24
CA THR A 9 -7.55 -8.78 11.58
C THR A 9 -6.65 -9.20 10.43
N ARG A 10 -7.06 -8.97 9.16
CA ARG A 10 -6.30 -9.44 7.99
C ARG A 10 -5.10 -8.54 7.61
N ASN A 11 -5.14 -7.25 7.97
CA ASN A 11 -4.11 -6.28 7.59
C ASN A 11 -2.83 -6.35 8.44
N LYS A 12 -2.93 -6.74 9.72
CA LYS A 12 -1.76 -6.81 10.61
C LYS A 12 -0.78 -7.91 10.22
N ALA A 13 -1.28 -9.08 9.80
CA ALA A 13 -0.44 -10.18 9.35
C ALA A 13 0.32 -9.86 8.04
N LEU A 14 -0.31 -9.06 7.15
CA LEU A 14 0.30 -8.64 5.90
C LEU A 14 1.44 -7.63 6.11
N ASN A 15 1.30 -6.70 7.06
CA ASN A 15 2.34 -5.71 7.38
C ASN A 15 3.55 -6.35 8.08
N LEU A 16 3.35 -7.35 8.94
CA LEU A 16 4.44 -8.11 9.56
C LEU A 16 5.21 -8.96 8.55
N ALA A 17 4.52 -9.60 7.61
CA ALA A 17 5.17 -10.37 6.54
C ALA A 17 5.99 -9.48 5.58
N LYS A 18 5.52 -8.25 5.30
CA LYS A 18 6.23 -7.28 4.44
C LYS A 18 7.51 -6.75 5.09
N GLN A 19 7.50 -6.46 6.39
CA GLN A 19 8.68 -5.99 7.14
C GLN A 19 9.80 -7.04 7.19
N LEU A 20 9.43 -8.32 7.36
CA LEU A 20 10.38 -9.43 7.38
C LEU A 20 11.02 -9.70 6.00
N ALA A 21 10.26 -9.53 4.92
CA ALA A 21 10.78 -9.69 3.56
C ALA A 21 11.80 -8.59 3.18
N ALA A 22 11.56 -7.33 3.59
CA ALA A 22 12.49 -6.23 3.35
C ALA A 22 13.82 -6.40 4.09
N MET A 23 13.78 -6.93 5.32
CA MET A 23 14.97 -7.15 6.14
C MET A 23 15.83 -8.32 5.63
N TRP A 24 15.23 -9.32 4.98
CA TRP A 24 15.95 -10.46 4.39
C TRP A 24 16.67 -10.09 3.08
N LEU A 25 16.10 -9.17 2.29
CA LEU A 25 16.70 -8.72 1.02
C LEU A 25 17.94 -7.84 1.20
N LEU A 26 18.02 -7.06 2.29
CA LEU A 26 19.18 -6.20 2.58
C LEU A 26 20.41 -7.01 3.01
N THR A 27 20.21 -8.19 3.61
CA THR A 27 21.31 -9.06 4.05
C THR A 27 21.98 -9.84 2.92
N THR A 28 21.27 -10.14 1.82
CA THR A 28 21.82 -10.93 0.71
C THR A 28 22.69 -10.11 -0.24
N VAL A 29 22.53 -8.79 -0.31
CA VAL A 29 23.36 -7.91 -1.16
C VAL A 29 24.70 -7.53 -0.52
N ALA A 30 24.92 -7.84 0.77
CA ALA A 30 26.11 -7.44 1.52
C ALA A 30 27.24 -8.49 1.50
N GLN A 31 27.01 -9.68 0.92
CA GLN A 31 27.99 -10.78 0.92
C GLN A 31 28.62 -10.95 -0.46
N GLY A 32 29.76 -10.29 -0.66
CA GLY A 32 30.69 -10.66 -1.74
C GLY A 32 31.49 -9.48 -2.29
N ALA A 33 32.64 -9.19 -1.69
CA ALA A 33 33.70 -8.48 -2.39
C ALA A 33 34.28 -9.40 -3.47
N GLN A 34 33.65 -9.44 -4.64
CA GLN A 34 34.27 -9.85 -5.91
C GLN A 34 33.81 -8.86 -6.97
N HIS A 35 34.68 -8.53 -7.92
CA HIS A 35 34.42 -7.57 -9.02
C HIS A 35 33.37 -8.09 -10.03
N ALA A 36 32.35 -8.80 -9.55
CA ALA A 36 31.25 -9.33 -10.33
C ALA A 36 30.19 -8.25 -10.53
N SER A 37 29.71 -8.12 -11.76
CA SER A 37 28.52 -7.33 -12.06
C SER A 37 27.32 -7.87 -11.29
N LEU A 38 26.40 -6.99 -10.88
CA LEU A 38 25.11 -7.44 -10.38
C LEU A 38 24.31 -8.00 -11.56
N SER A 39 23.82 -9.23 -11.46
CA SER A 39 23.06 -9.82 -12.56
C SER A 39 21.60 -9.39 -12.52
N TRP A 40 20.97 -9.32 -13.69
CA TRP A 40 19.54 -9.06 -13.78
C TRP A 40 18.70 -10.07 -13.01
N ASN A 41 19.11 -11.35 -13.00
CA ASN A 41 18.42 -12.41 -12.28
C ASN A 41 18.35 -12.14 -10.77
N GLU A 42 19.39 -11.54 -10.19
CA GLU A 42 19.44 -11.16 -8.78
C GLU A 42 18.60 -9.93 -8.46
N LEU A 43 18.46 -9.00 -9.42
CA LEU A 43 17.62 -7.80 -9.28
C LEU A 43 16.14 -8.03 -9.60
N GLN A 44 15.82 -9.09 -10.35
CA GLN A 44 14.46 -9.39 -10.76
C GLN A 44 13.45 -9.44 -9.59
N PRO A 45 13.77 -10.06 -8.43
CA PRO A 45 12.87 -10.06 -7.27
C PRO A 45 12.65 -8.66 -6.68
N VAL A 46 13.70 -7.83 -6.64
CA VAL A 46 13.60 -6.43 -6.17
C VAL A 46 12.69 -5.63 -7.09
N CYS A 47 12.83 -5.81 -8.40
CA CYS A 47 11.98 -5.15 -9.38
C CYS A 47 10.53 -5.63 -9.33
N LYS A 48 10.28 -6.92 -9.09
CA LYS A 48 8.92 -7.44 -8.82
C LYS A 48 8.30 -6.82 -7.57
N LEU A 49 9.10 -6.60 -6.52
CA LEU A 49 8.65 -5.88 -5.34
C LEU A 49 8.28 -4.43 -5.69
N GLY A 50 9.13 -3.72 -6.45
CA GLY A 50 8.83 -2.38 -6.96
C GLY A 50 7.51 -2.32 -7.74
N ALA A 51 7.33 -3.23 -8.69
CA ALA A 51 6.09 -3.40 -9.47
C ALA A 51 4.84 -3.69 -8.62
N PHE A 52 5.00 -4.38 -7.49
CA PHE A 52 3.91 -4.58 -6.54
C PHE A 52 3.61 -3.29 -5.75
N LEU A 53 4.64 -2.55 -5.35
CA LEU A 53 4.53 -1.33 -4.56
C LEU A 53 3.83 -0.20 -5.32
N THR A 54 3.90 -0.15 -6.66
CA THR A 54 3.14 0.83 -7.46
C THR A 54 1.62 0.70 -7.30
N LYS A 55 1.12 -0.46 -6.88
CA LYS A 55 -0.32 -0.71 -6.67
C LYS A 55 -0.83 -0.23 -5.32
N VAL A 56 0.07 0.11 -4.39
CA VAL A 56 -0.28 0.52 -3.02
C VAL A 56 -1.15 1.79 -2.99
N PRO A 57 -0.86 2.86 -3.77
CA PRO A 57 -1.69 4.06 -3.78
C PRO A 57 -3.14 3.81 -4.23
N ALA A 58 -3.35 3.03 -5.29
CA ALA A 58 -4.68 2.68 -5.77
C ALA A 58 -5.48 1.90 -4.70
N GLU A 59 -4.85 0.93 -4.04
CA GLU A 59 -5.48 0.16 -2.97
C GLU A 59 -5.80 1.03 -1.75
N ALA A 60 -4.86 1.89 -1.34
CA ALA A 60 -5.05 2.83 -0.24
C ALA A 60 -6.24 3.77 -0.50
N LYS A 61 -6.33 4.35 -1.71
CA LYS A 61 -7.47 5.16 -2.14
C LYS A 61 -8.79 4.39 -2.05
N ARG A 62 -8.81 3.13 -2.51
CA ARG A 62 -9.99 2.26 -2.46
C ARG A 62 -10.46 2.02 -1.02
N GLN A 63 -9.55 1.73 -0.10
CA GLN A 63 -9.90 1.48 1.30
C GLN A 63 -10.44 2.74 1.99
N THR A 64 -9.81 3.90 1.76
CA THR A 64 -10.27 5.18 2.30
C THR A 64 -11.66 5.54 1.76
N ALA A 65 -11.91 5.36 0.47
CA ALA A 65 -13.22 5.60 -0.13
C ALA A 65 -14.30 4.67 0.47
N ALA A 66 -14.01 3.38 0.63
CA ALA A 66 -14.95 2.44 1.24
C ALA A 66 -15.29 2.80 2.70
N ALA A 67 -14.31 3.26 3.48
CA ALA A 67 -14.53 3.71 4.85
C ALA A 67 -15.35 5.01 4.91
N LEU A 68 -15.15 5.93 3.95
CA LEU A 68 -15.95 7.14 3.83
C LEU A 68 -17.42 6.84 3.50
N GLU A 69 -17.69 5.89 2.61
CA GLU A 69 -19.06 5.47 2.29
C GLU A 69 -19.76 4.84 3.50
N GLN A 70 -19.04 4.06 4.33
CA GLN A 70 -19.58 3.54 5.58
C GLN A 70 -19.95 4.67 6.57
N LEU A 71 -19.13 5.71 6.66
CA LEU A 71 -19.41 6.86 7.51
C LEU A 71 -20.66 7.63 7.05
N LYS A 72 -20.81 7.83 5.74
CA LYS A 72 -22.01 8.47 5.17
C LYS A 72 -23.27 7.67 5.48
N ALA A 73 -23.24 6.36 5.25
CA ALA A 73 -24.38 5.48 5.53
C ALA A 73 -24.78 5.48 7.01
N ALA A 74 -23.81 5.54 7.94
CA ALA A 74 -24.08 5.66 9.37
C ALA A 74 -24.75 7.00 9.72
N GLY A 75 -24.25 8.11 9.18
CA GLY A 75 -24.85 9.45 9.40
C GLY A 75 -26.23 9.60 8.78
N GLU A 76 -26.49 8.97 7.62
CA GLU A 76 -27.83 8.92 7.02
C GLU A 76 -28.81 8.13 7.91
N ALA A 77 -28.39 6.99 8.46
CA ALA A 77 -29.21 6.20 9.37
C ALA A 77 -29.54 6.96 10.66
N GLU A 78 -28.56 7.69 11.23
CA GLU A 78 -28.76 8.56 12.39
C GLU A 78 -29.81 9.65 12.09
N ASN A 79 -29.66 10.36 10.98
CA ASN A 79 -30.59 11.42 10.58
C ASN A 79 -32.01 10.87 10.35
N HIS A 80 -32.16 9.76 9.66
CA HIS A 80 -33.46 9.12 9.48
C HIS A 80 -34.09 8.71 10.80
N ALA A 81 -33.33 8.14 11.73
CA ALA A 81 -33.83 7.75 13.04
C ALA A 81 -34.24 8.99 13.88
N ARG A 82 -33.47 10.09 13.82
CA ARG A 82 -33.84 11.35 14.50
C ARG A 82 -35.13 11.94 13.94
N LEU A 83 -35.24 12.03 12.62
CA LEU A 83 -36.45 12.53 11.95
C LEU A 83 -37.66 11.66 12.26
N ALA A 84 -37.48 10.33 12.27
CA ALA A 84 -38.53 9.40 12.63
C ALA A 84 -39.00 9.62 14.07
N ALA A 85 -38.08 9.79 15.04
CA ALA A 85 -38.42 10.09 16.42
C ALA A 85 -39.26 11.38 16.52
N LEU A 86 -38.81 12.46 15.89
CA LEU A 86 -39.50 13.76 15.90
C LEU A 86 -40.91 13.71 15.29
N ALA A 87 -41.15 12.78 14.37
CA ALA A 87 -42.46 12.61 13.74
C ALA A 87 -43.45 11.79 14.60
N ARG A 88 -43.02 11.20 15.73
CA ARG A 88 -43.88 10.38 16.59
C ARG A 88 -44.55 11.21 17.67
N SER A 89 -45.88 11.06 17.78
CA SER A 89 -46.66 11.52 18.93
C SER A 89 -46.72 10.48 20.05
N ASP A 90 -46.36 9.22 19.77
CA ASP A 90 -46.34 8.16 20.75
C ASP A 90 -44.97 8.03 21.42
N LEU A 91 -44.96 8.04 22.76
CA LEU A 91 -43.73 8.06 23.55
C LEU A 91 -42.87 6.81 23.33
N ASN A 92 -43.49 5.65 23.14
CA ASN A 92 -42.76 4.40 22.98
C ASN A 92 -41.98 4.34 21.65
N ALA A 93 -42.61 4.68 20.52
CA ALA A 93 -41.89 4.75 19.25
C ALA A 93 -40.91 5.92 19.21
N PHE A 94 -41.23 7.06 19.84
CA PHE A 94 -40.25 8.13 20.02
C PHE A 94 -38.98 7.59 20.70
N ILE A 95 -39.11 6.88 21.82
CA ILE A 95 -37.98 6.31 22.56
C ILE A 95 -37.19 5.33 21.69
N VAL A 96 -37.86 4.44 20.94
CA VAL A 96 -37.18 3.45 20.08
C VAL A 96 -36.39 4.13 18.97
N TYR A 97 -36.96 5.12 18.28
CA TYR A 97 -36.25 5.85 17.23
C TYR A 97 -35.14 6.74 17.79
N ALA A 98 -35.34 7.36 18.96
CA ALA A 98 -34.30 8.12 19.64
C ALA A 98 -33.12 7.23 20.08
N ALA A 99 -33.38 6.04 20.60
CA ALA A 99 -32.35 5.06 20.93
C ALA A 99 -31.62 4.55 19.67
N THR A 100 -32.34 4.35 18.57
CA THR A 100 -31.75 3.98 17.28
C THR A 100 -30.83 5.07 16.75
N ALA A 101 -31.24 6.34 16.87
CA ALA A 101 -30.40 7.49 16.51
C ALA A 101 -29.12 7.55 17.36
N ALA A 102 -29.23 7.35 18.68
CA ALA A 102 -28.06 7.34 19.56
C ALA A 102 -27.09 6.19 19.22
N ALA A 103 -27.59 5.00 18.89
CA ALA A 103 -26.75 3.90 18.45
C ALA A 103 -26.08 4.15 17.09
N ALA A 104 -26.77 4.84 16.17
CA ALA A 104 -26.21 5.23 14.89
C ALA A 104 -25.13 6.32 15.05
N ASP A 105 -25.32 7.29 15.95
CA ASP A 105 -24.33 8.32 16.31
C ASP A 105 -23.05 7.68 16.89
N GLU A 106 -23.19 6.70 17.80
CA GLU A 106 -22.05 5.93 18.31
C GLU A 106 -21.30 5.21 17.17
N CYS A 107 -22.03 4.63 16.22
CA CYS A 107 -21.43 4.00 15.03
C CYS A 107 -20.72 5.01 14.12
N THR A 108 -21.28 6.21 13.95
CA THR A 108 -20.65 7.33 13.23
C THR A 108 -19.32 7.70 13.88
N GLU A 109 -19.27 7.84 15.20
CA GLU A 109 -18.04 8.19 15.93
C GLU A 109 -16.97 7.11 15.85
N ILE A 110 -17.34 5.84 16.02
CA ILE A 110 -16.41 4.70 15.85
C ILE A 110 -15.85 4.68 14.42
N THR A 111 -16.72 4.88 13.42
CA THR A 111 -16.33 4.84 12.00
C THR A 111 -15.47 6.04 11.62
N ARG A 112 -15.74 7.23 12.17
CA ARG A 112 -14.93 8.44 12.01
C ARG A 112 -13.52 8.23 12.56
N LYS A 113 -13.38 7.69 13.77
CA LYS A 113 -12.06 7.37 14.36
C LYS A 113 -11.31 6.35 13.50
N LYS A 114 -11.99 5.31 13.03
CA LYS A 114 -11.41 4.30 12.15
C LYS A 114 -10.96 4.89 10.80
N LEU A 115 -11.74 5.80 10.22
CA LEU A 115 -11.39 6.50 8.98
C LEU A 115 -10.12 7.34 9.17
N ALA A 116 -9.97 8.03 10.30
CA ALA A 116 -8.74 8.76 10.61
C ALA A 116 -7.51 7.83 10.64
N THR A 117 -7.63 6.68 11.32
CA THR A 117 -6.55 5.66 11.33
C THR A 117 -6.25 5.12 9.93
N ILE A 118 -7.26 4.71 9.16
CA ILE A 118 -7.08 4.20 7.80
C ILE A 118 -6.38 5.23 6.91
N THR A 119 -6.76 6.51 7.04
CA THR A 119 -6.17 7.59 6.23
C THR A 119 -4.71 7.84 6.59
N ALA A 120 -4.37 7.81 7.88
CA ALA A 120 -2.99 7.94 8.34
C ALA A 120 -2.13 6.76 7.85
N ASP A 121 -2.60 5.52 8.05
CA ASP A 121 -1.92 4.30 7.60
C ASP A 121 -1.76 4.28 6.08
N ALA A 122 -2.79 4.70 5.33
CA ALA A 122 -2.77 4.81 3.88
C ALA A 122 -1.70 5.81 3.41
N THR A 123 -1.61 6.97 4.06
CA THR A 123 -0.64 8.01 3.70
C THR A 123 0.79 7.53 3.92
N ASP A 124 1.06 6.89 5.07
CA ASP A 124 2.38 6.32 5.37
C ASP A 124 2.75 5.19 4.40
N ALA A 125 1.79 4.30 4.09
CA ALA A 125 1.99 3.23 3.13
C ALA A 125 2.27 3.77 1.71
N ILE A 126 1.58 4.82 1.27
CA ILE A 126 1.83 5.50 0.00
C ILE A 126 3.23 6.11 -0.02
N ALA A 127 3.59 6.89 1.01
CA ALA A 127 4.89 7.54 1.08
C ALA A 127 6.03 6.51 1.08
N THR A 128 5.90 5.45 1.88
CA THR A 128 6.91 4.39 2.00
C THR A 128 7.02 3.57 0.71
N SER A 129 5.89 3.20 0.09
CA SER A 129 5.91 2.48 -1.19
C SER A 129 6.53 3.29 -2.31
N THR A 130 6.17 4.57 -2.44
CA THR A 130 6.71 5.51 -3.43
C THR A 130 8.20 5.75 -3.23
N LYS A 131 8.65 5.87 -1.98
CA LYS A 131 10.07 6.02 -1.65
C LYS A 131 10.86 4.77 -2.06
N MET A 132 10.35 3.59 -1.72
CA MET A 132 11.02 2.33 -2.06
C MET A 132 11.06 2.09 -3.57
N THR A 133 9.97 2.36 -4.31
CA THR A 133 9.97 2.27 -5.77
C THR A 133 10.97 3.24 -6.40
N GLY A 134 11.05 4.47 -5.89
CA GLY A 134 12.06 5.46 -6.33
C GLY A 134 13.49 4.96 -6.11
N HIS A 135 13.81 4.45 -4.92
CA HIS A 135 15.16 3.92 -4.65
C HIS A 135 15.51 2.71 -5.50
N ILE A 136 14.55 1.83 -5.81
CA ILE A 136 14.76 0.70 -6.72
C ILE A 136 15.09 1.22 -8.13
N ALA A 137 14.32 2.20 -8.62
CA ALA A 137 14.55 2.80 -9.93
C ALA A 137 15.90 3.52 -10.02
N GLU A 138 16.27 4.28 -8.98
CA GLU A 138 17.56 4.95 -8.88
C GLU A 138 18.71 3.94 -8.88
N MET A 139 18.60 2.84 -8.13
CA MET A 139 19.62 1.80 -8.10
C MET A 139 19.84 1.19 -9.48
N VAL A 140 18.75 0.83 -10.18
CA VAL A 140 18.83 0.27 -11.54
C VAL A 140 19.43 1.27 -12.52
N THR A 141 19.00 2.53 -12.47
CA THR A 141 19.51 3.63 -13.30
C THR A 141 21.01 3.85 -13.05
N PHE A 142 21.42 3.88 -11.78
CA PHE A 142 22.81 4.04 -11.37
C PHE A 142 23.67 2.90 -11.89
N LEU A 143 23.23 1.65 -11.73
CA LEU A 143 23.96 0.47 -12.20
C LEU A 143 24.11 0.44 -13.73
N LYS A 144 23.08 0.85 -14.48
CA LYS A 144 23.17 1.06 -15.93
C LYS A 144 24.16 2.17 -16.30
N ALA A 145 24.09 3.31 -15.61
CA ALA A 145 24.98 4.45 -15.87
C ALA A 145 26.44 4.10 -15.56
N ALA A 146 26.70 3.44 -14.43
CA ALA A 146 28.03 2.98 -14.04
C ALA A 146 28.62 1.98 -15.06
N SER A 147 27.76 1.14 -15.66
CA SER A 147 28.17 0.21 -16.72
C SER A 147 28.59 0.89 -18.03
N LYS A 148 28.19 2.16 -18.26
CA LYS A 148 28.64 2.95 -19.42
C LYS A 148 30.01 3.59 -19.22
N CYS A 149 30.48 3.69 -17.98
CA CYS A 149 31.76 4.32 -17.65
C CYS A 149 32.96 3.35 -17.69
N GLY A 150 32.72 2.06 -17.91
CA GLY A 150 33.77 1.04 -18.05
C GLY A 150 34.29 0.87 -19.49
N SER A 151 35.39 0.13 -19.66
CA SER A 151 35.80 -0.39 -20.97
C SER A 151 34.79 -1.43 -21.49
N THR A 152 34.98 -1.95 -22.71
CA THR A 152 34.10 -2.96 -23.35
C THR A 152 33.85 -4.24 -22.52
N THR A 153 34.59 -4.46 -21.43
CA THR A 153 34.50 -5.64 -20.56
C THR A 153 34.11 -5.32 -19.11
N GLY A 154 33.86 -4.05 -18.76
CA GLY A 154 33.57 -3.62 -17.39
C GLY A 154 32.15 -3.08 -17.24
N TYR A 155 31.25 -3.87 -16.67
CA TYR A 155 29.87 -3.45 -16.35
C TYR A 155 29.53 -3.75 -14.91
N CYS A 156 28.73 -2.87 -14.30
CA CYS A 156 28.18 -3.06 -12.95
C CYS A 156 26.85 -3.80 -12.98
N PHE A 157 26.22 -3.88 -14.16
CA PHE A 157 24.92 -4.51 -14.37
C PHE A 157 24.93 -5.39 -15.60
N SER A 158 24.72 -6.68 -15.39
CA SER A 158 24.79 -7.66 -16.47
C SER A 158 23.48 -8.36 -16.73
N THR A 159 23.39 -8.94 -17.91
CA THR A 159 22.41 -9.99 -18.18
C THR A 159 22.75 -11.23 -17.34
N GLY A 160 21.83 -12.17 -17.24
CA GLY A 160 21.89 -13.29 -16.30
C GLY A 160 23.16 -14.15 -16.27
N SER A 161 24.04 -14.09 -17.29
CA SER A 161 25.30 -14.85 -17.35
C SER A 161 26.57 -14.04 -17.05
N HIS A 162 26.48 -12.77 -16.64
CA HIS A 162 27.62 -11.89 -16.41
C HIS A 162 28.52 -11.63 -17.64
N ASP A 163 28.07 -11.93 -18.86
CA ASP A 163 28.87 -11.80 -20.10
C ASP A 163 28.51 -10.58 -20.96
N SER A 164 27.44 -9.87 -20.61
CA SER A 164 26.97 -8.70 -21.36
C SER A 164 26.22 -7.70 -20.47
N PRO A 165 26.25 -6.40 -20.78
CA PRO A 165 25.48 -5.40 -20.04
C PRO A 165 23.97 -5.58 -20.24
N THR A 166 23.18 -5.33 -19.19
CA THR A 166 21.71 -5.32 -19.30
C THR A 166 21.20 -3.95 -19.72
N GLU A 167 20.45 -3.91 -20.82
CA GLU A 167 19.68 -2.74 -21.24
C GLU A 167 18.19 -2.86 -20.92
N ASP A 168 17.65 -4.09 -20.91
CA ASP A 168 16.24 -4.34 -20.62
C ASP A 168 16.00 -4.64 -19.15
N THR A 169 15.25 -3.77 -18.50
CA THR A 169 14.85 -3.87 -17.08
C THR A 169 13.36 -4.09 -16.92
N ARG A 170 12.69 -4.61 -17.96
CA ARG A 170 11.27 -4.89 -17.89
C ARG A 170 10.98 -6.24 -17.24
N ILE A 171 9.99 -6.23 -16.36
CA ILE A 171 9.35 -7.44 -15.82
C ILE A 171 7.85 -7.23 -15.89
N GLU A 172 7.14 -8.17 -16.51
CA GLU A 172 5.67 -8.14 -16.56
C GLU A 172 5.12 -6.81 -17.12
N GLY A 173 5.86 -6.19 -18.05
CA GLY A 173 5.49 -4.91 -18.67
C GLY A 173 5.91 -3.66 -17.89
N ILE A 174 6.43 -3.80 -16.67
CA ILE A 174 6.90 -2.68 -15.85
C ILE A 174 8.40 -2.53 -16.02
N ASP A 175 8.83 -1.32 -16.39
CA ASP A 175 10.25 -0.98 -16.48
C ASP A 175 10.76 -0.60 -15.09
N CYS A 176 11.70 -1.38 -14.57
CA CYS A 176 12.26 -1.14 -13.26
C CYS A 176 13.11 0.14 -13.17
N GLU A 177 13.50 0.72 -14.31
CA GLU A 177 14.15 2.04 -14.38
C GLU A 177 13.13 3.20 -14.31
N LYS A 178 11.88 2.95 -14.71
CA LYS A 178 10.84 3.97 -14.86
C LYS A 178 9.60 3.50 -14.12
N VAL A 179 9.59 3.78 -12.83
CA VAL A 179 8.46 3.41 -11.99
C VAL A 179 7.41 4.51 -12.06
N ASP A 180 6.42 4.31 -12.92
CA ASP A 180 5.23 5.15 -12.97
C ASP A 180 4.20 4.66 -11.94
N HIS A 181 3.62 5.61 -11.20
CA HIS A 181 2.52 5.36 -10.27
C HIS A 181 1.20 5.69 -10.98
N GLU A 182 0.38 4.67 -11.26
CA GLU A 182 -0.99 4.81 -11.81
C GLU A 182 -2.03 5.18 -10.73
#